data_AF-A0A9D9TFD7-F1
#
_entry.id   AF-A0A9D9TFD7-F1
#
_cell.length_a   1.000
_cell.length_b   1.000
_cell.length_c   1.000
_cell.angle_alpha   90.00
_cell.angle_beta   90.00
_cell.angle_gamma   90.00
#
_symmetry.space_group_name_H-M   'P 1'
#
loop_
_entity.id
_entity.type
_entity.pdbx_description
1 polymer ?
#
loop_
_entity_poly.entity_id
_entity_poly.type
_entity_poly.pdbx_seq_one_letter_code
_entity_poly.pdbx_strand_id
1 'polypeptide(L)'
;LDPYAANALFSTRFGISSEPGQKVLKLEPFYIYSNEKQGLYNVIDENKQFEDLKPIQNKFAVLIKTNDRTAFALLKNALRTYFDTDVYFKAANNARMVSLYAQKLALTKEIEGLDSLKNLEYFGSNSKSKNLKMEGALLIGETNTQLYHTNILEMSDQLQEIKNEIMLRNNVLTVSSDFTIQPPHNGRVKYGLLFAAGFFVLGFLIALAVRYGKNVKAFVNKE
;
A
#
# COMPACT_ATOMS: atom_id res chain seq x y z
N LEU A 1 3.71 -1.47 29.72
CA LEU A 1 2.71 -2.54 29.46
C LEU A 1 3.40 -3.86 29.74
N ASP A 2 2.90 -4.61 30.70
CA ASP A 2 3.42 -5.96 31.00
C ASP A 2 3.29 -6.83 29.72
N PRO A 3 4.40 -7.38 29.19
CA PRO A 3 4.36 -8.19 27.97
C PRO A 3 3.41 -9.39 28.09
N TYR A 4 3.19 -9.93 29.29
CA TYR A 4 2.24 -11.02 29.50
C TYR A 4 0.78 -10.59 29.35
N ALA A 5 0.43 -9.38 29.81
CA ALA A 5 -0.92 -8.83 29.67
C ALA A 5 -1.24 -8.46 28.21
N ALA A 6 -0.25 -7.95 27.46
CA ALA A 6 -0.39 -7.69 26.02
C ALA A 6 -0.59 -8.98 25.21
N ASN A 7 0.10 -10.06 25.59
CA ASN A 7 0.01 -11.36 24.92
C ASN A 7 -1.35 -12.04 25.12
N ALA A 8 -1.92 -11.98 26.33
CA ALA A 8 -3.24 -12.52 26.60
C ALA A 8 -4.32 -11.80 25.78
N LEU A 9 -4.25 -10.47 25.73
CA LEU A 9 -5.15 -9.63 24.93
C LEU A 9 -5.03 -9.93 23.42
N PHE A 10 -3.83 -10.21 22.95
CA PHE A 10 -3.55 -10.58 21.56
C PHE A 10 -4.17 -11.94 21.20
N SER A 11 -3.89 -12.98 21.98
CA SER A 11 -4.44 -14.32 21.76
C SER A 11 -5.97 -14.33 21.82
N THR A 12 -6.57 -13.60 22.77
CA THR A 12 -8.03 -13.51 22.88
C THR A 12 -8.67 -12.72 21.73
N ARG A 13 -8.07 -11.60 21.29
CA ARG A 13 -8.64 -10.78 20.21
C ARG A 13 -8.47 -11.40 18.83
N PHE A 14 -7.34 -12.05 18.57
CA PHE A 14 -7.04 -12.63 17.26
C PHE A 14 -7.36 -14.13 17.17
N GLY A 15 -7.84 -14.76 18.25
CA GLY A 15 -8.22 -16.17 18.26
C GLY A 15 -7.06 -17.14 18.04
N ILE A 16 -5.84 -16.73 18.41
CA ILE A 16 -4.61 -17.52 18.23
C ILE A 16 -4.26 -18.20 19.56
N SER A 17 -3.75 -19.44 19.51
CA SER A 17 -3.18 -20.09 20.69
C SER A 17 -2.09 -19.21 21.33
N SER A 18 -1.88 -19.39 22.63
CA SER A 18 -0.95 -18.56 23.41
C SER A 18 0.50 -18.67 22.92
N GLU A 19 0.89 -19.81 22.34
CA GLU A 19 2.27 -20.10 21.94
C GLU A 19 2.77 -19.27 20.74
N PRO A 20 2.06 -19.15 19.59
CA PRO A 20 2.44 -18.22 18.52
C PRO A 20 2.31 -16.76 18.94
N GLY A 21 1.32 -16.43 19.79
CA GLY A 21 1.10 -15.07 20.30
C GLY A 21 2.30 -14.54 21.08
N GLN A 22 2.94 -15.40 21.90
CA GLN A 22 4.15 -15.05 22.66
C GLN A 22 5.37 -14.72 21.79
N LYS A 23 5.40 -15.20 20.55
CA LYS A 23 6.52 -14.96 19.63
C LYS A 23 6.43 -13.59 18.95
N VAL A 24 5.28 -12.91 19.04
CA VAL A 24 5.07 -11.55 18.55
C VAL A 24 5.59 -10.56 19.58
N LEU A 25 6.64 -9.83 19.21
CA LEU A 25 7.23 -8.78 20.04
C LEU A 25 6.51 -7.44 19.89
N LYS A 26 6.00 -7.14 18.70
CA LYS A 26 5.38 -5.84 18.41
C LYS A 26 4.40 -5.94 17.25
N LEU A 27 3.24 -5.31 17.40
CA LEU A 27 2.27 -5.08 16.32
C LEU A 27 1.91 -3.59 16.28
N GLU A 28 2.19 -2.91 15.18
CA GLU A 28 1.91 -1.48 15.03
C GLU A 28 1.28 -1.16 13.66
N PRO A 29 0.17 -0.40 13.63
CA PRO A 29 -0.39 0.10 12.38
C PRO A 29 0.40 1.31 11.87
N PHE A 30 0.57 1.37 10.56
CA PHE A 30 1.15 2.50 9.85
C PHE A 30 0.19 2.99 8.77
N TYR A 31 0.17 4.30 8.58
CA TYR A 31 -0.60 4.93 7.51
C TYR A 31 0.22 5.00 6.23
N ILE A 32 -0.48 4.94 5.10
CA ILE A 32 0.10 5.05 3.78
C ILE A 32 -0.29 6.40 3.20
N TYR A 33 0.68 7.13 2.67
CA TYR A 33 0.49 8.45 2.09
C TYR A 33 0.84 8.44 0.60
N SER A 34 0.13 9.29 -0.15
CA SER A 34 0.44 9.59 -1.55
C SER A 34 0.26 11.08 -1.76
N ASN A 35 1.24 11.73 -2.36
CA ASN A 35 1.20 13.14 -2.73
C ASN A 35 2.02 13.35 -4.00
N GLU A 36 1.32 13.57 -5.12
CA GLU A 36 1.93 13.77 -6.43
C GLU A 36 2.85 15.00 -6.47
N LYS A 37 2.50 16.08 -5.76
CA LYS A 37 3.31 17.31 -5.72
C LYS A 37 4.67 17.11 -5.08
N GLN A 38 4.77 16.15 -4.17
CA GLN A 38 6.00 15.79 -3.47
C GLN A 38 6.63 14.51 -4.04
N GLY A 39 6.08 13.94 -5.12
CA GLY A 39 6.54 12.69 -5.72
C GLY A 39 6.39 11.47 -4.80
N LEU A 40 5.50 11.53 -3.80
CA LEU A 40 5.24 10.45 -2.86
C LEU A 40 4.16 9.53 -3.42
N TYR A 41 4.47 8.26 -3.62
CA TYR A 41 3.52 7.27 -4.13
C TYR A 41 3.50 6.03 -3.23
N ASN A 42 2.39 5.82 -2.53
CA ASN A 42 2.19 4.70 -1.59
C ASN A 42 3.32 4.55 -0.56
N VAL A 43 3.75 5.65 0.05
CA VAL A 43 4.83 5.65 1.05
C VAL A 43 4.27 5.27 2.42
N ILE A 44 4.91 4.30 3.07
CA ILE A 44 4.61 3.92 4.46
C ILE A 44 5.36 4.87 5.38
N ASP A 45 4.63 5.60 6.22
CA ASP A 45 5.24 6.57 7.13
C ASP A 45 5.72 5.94 8.44
N GLU A 46 6.86 5.27 8.41
CA GLU A 46 7.43 4.62 9.60
C GLU A 46 7.87 5.62 10.68
N ASN A 47 8.21 6.85 10.29
CA ASN A 47 8.81 7.87 11.16
C ASN A 47 7.85 9.01 11.53
N LYS A 48 6.57 8.92 11.13
CA LYS A 48 5.55 9.97 11.34
C LYS A 48 5.95 11.33 10.76
N GLN A 49 6.60 11.32 9.60
CA GLN A 49 7.07 12.53 8.93
C GLN A 49 5.99 13.24 8.12
N PHE A 50 4.85 12.58 7.88
CA PHE A 50 3.80 13.03 6.96
C PHE A 50 2.47 13.30 7.67
N GLU A 51 2.49 13.65 8.96
CA GLU A 51 1.27 13.93 9.76
C GLU A 51 0.40 15.07 9.17
N ASP A 52 1.02 16.01 8.45
CA ASP A 52 0.31 17.11 7.77
C ASP A 52 -0.45 16.67 6.50
N LEU A 53 -0.17 15.47 5.99
CA LEU A 53 -0.84 14.91 4.81
C LEU A 53 -2.05 14.08 5.21
N LYS A 54 -3.03 13.98 4.31
CA LYS A 54 -4.15 13.05 4.51
C LYS A 54 -3.71 11.64 4.10
N PRO A 55 -3.87 10.62 4.96
CA PRO A 55 -3.56 9.25 4.59
C PRO A 55 -4.53 8.75 3.53
N ILE A 56 -4.07 7.80 2.72
CA ILE A 56 -4.92 7.12 1.74
C ILE A 56 -5.99 6.35 2.51
N GLN A 57 -7.26 6.70 2.25
CA GLN A 57 -8.37 6.02 2.90
C GLN A 57 -8.44 4.54 2.50
N ASN A 58 -8.90 3.69 3.42
CA ASN A 58 -9.08 2.25 3.22
C ASN A 58 -7.78 1.48 2.88
N LYS A 59 -6.62 2.06 3.21
CA LYS A 59 -5.32 1.39 3.14
C LYS A 59 -4.53 1.65 4.41
N PHE A 60 -3.91 0.60 4.93
CA PHE A 60 -2.97 0.70 6.05
C PHE A 60 -1.91 -0.38 5.91
N ALA A 61 -0.75 -0.13 6.51
CA ALA A 61 0.30 -1.10 6.67
C ALA A 61 0.35 -1.55 8.13
N VAL A 62 0.91 -2.73 8.37
CA VAL A 62 1.09 -3.27 9.72
C VAL A 62 2.51 -3.77 9.85
N LEU A 63 3.23 -3.24 10.84
CA LEU A 63 4.53 -3.74 11.22
C LEU A 63 4.36 -4.84 12.26
N ILE A 64 4.91 -6.00 11.95
CA ILE A 64 4.96 -7.15 12.86
C ILE A 64 6.43 -7.42 13.16
N LYS A 65 6.82 -7.29 14.43
CA LYS A 65 8.11 -7.77 14.92
C LYS A 65 7.90 -9.10 15.61
N THR A 66 8.57 -10.15 15.13
CA THR A 66 8.49 -11.51 15.68
C THR A 66 9.88 -12.12 15.76
N ASN A 67 10.07 -12.98 16.76
CA ASN A 67 11.29 -13.79 16.88
C ASN A 67 11.25 -15.03 15.97
N ASP A 68 10.08 -15.39 15.43
CA ASP A 68 9.87 -16.57 14.61
C ASP A 68 9.21 -16.20 13.28
N ARG A 69 9.86 -16.57 12.18
CA ARG A 69 9.37 -16.30 10.82
C ARG A 69 8.11 -17.11 10.49
N THR A 70 7.93 -18.29 11.09
CA THR A 70 6.76 -19.13 10.84
C THR A 70 5.47 -18.50 11.38
N ALA A 71 5.59 -17.62 12.39
CA ALA A 71 4.46 -16.89 12.96
C ALA A 71 3.80 -15.92 11.97
N PHE A 72 4.49 -15.43 10.94
CA PHE A 72 3.91 -14.47 9.97
C PHE A 72 2.70 -15.04 9.23
N ALA A 73 2.77 -16.29 8.77
CA ALA A 73 1.65 -16.92 8.05
C ALA A 73 0.43 -17.07 8.96
N LEU A 74 0.66 -17.47 10.22
CA LEU A 74 -0.40 -17.58 11.23
C LEU A 74 -1.03 -16.21 11.53
N LEU A 75 -0.22 -15.18 11.71
CA LEU A 75 -0.67 -13.81 11.99
C LEU A 75 -1.46 -13.21 10.83
N LYS A 76 -1.03 -13.47 9.59
CA LYS A 76 -1.77 -13.05 8.38
C LYS A 76 -3.20 -13.61 8.40
N ASN A 77 -3.33 -14.90 8.66
CA ASN A 77 -4.64 -15.56 8.71
C ASN A 77 -5.47 -15.08 9.89
N ALA A 78 -4.86 -14.91 11.06
CA ALA A 78 -5.57 -14.43 12.24
C ALA A 78 -6.06 -12.98 12.10
N LEU A 79 -5.25 -12.08 11.52
CA LEU A 79 -5.66 -10.72 11.19
C LEU A 79 -6.85 -10.74 10.22
N ARG A 80 -6.77 -11.55 9.16
CA ARG A 80 -7.88 -11.70 8.21
C ARG A 80 -9.15 -12.17 8.90
N THR A 81 -9.07 -13.24 9.70
CA THR A 81 -10.22 -13.79 10.44
C THR A 81 -10.81 -12.76 11.40
N TYR A 82 -9.98 -11.98 12.09
CA TYR A 82 -10.43 -10.93 12.99
C TYR A 82 -11.31 -9.90 12.27
N PHE A 83 -10.84 -9.36 11.15
CA PHE A 83 -11.62 -8.38 10.36
C PHE A 83 -12.85 -9.02 9.68
N ASP A 84 -12.75 -10.27 9.22
CA ASP A 84 -13.87 -10.97 8.57
C ASP A 84 -14.99 -11.35 9.57
N THR A 85 -14.67 -11.51 10.86
CA THR A 85 -15.63 -11.89 11.92
C THR A 85 -16.31 -10.67 12.55
N ASP A 86 -15.65 -9.52 12.56
CA ASP A 86 -16.17 -8.31 13.17
C ASP A 86 -17.43 -7.80 12.44
N VAL A 87 -18.49 -7.58 13.21
CA VAL A 87 -19.83 -7.24 12.69
C VAL A 87 -19.81 -5.89 11.96
N TYR A 88 -19.05 -4.91 12.48
CA TYR A 88 -18.99 -3.58 11.89
C TYR A 88 -18.30 -3.63 10.53
N PHE A 89 -17.13 -4.26 10.45
CA PHE A 89 -16.38 -4.34 9.20
C PHE A 89 -17.11 -5.18 8.14
N LYS A 90 -17.78 -6.26 8.56
CA LYS A 90 -18.61 -7.08 7.67
C LYS A 90 -19.81 -6.29 7.13
N ALA A 91 -20.50 -5.54 7.98
CA ALA A 91 -21.62 -4.70 7.56
C ALA A 91 -21.18 -3.59 6.60
N ALA A 92 -20.07 -2.91 6.90
CA ALA A 92 -19.50 -1.88 6.04
C ALA A 92 -19.09 -2.44 4.67
N ASN A 93 -18.44 -3.62 4.63
CA ASN A 93 -18.07 -4.26 3.37
C ASN A 93 -19.30 -4.66 2.56
N ASN A 94 -20.33 -5.24 3.20
CA ASN A 94 -21.57 -5.58 2.51
C ASN A 94 -22.25 -4.34 1.90
N ALA A 95 -22.34 -3.23 2.65
CA ALA A 95 -22.89 -1.99 2.14
C ALA A 95 -22.09 -1.46 0.93
N ARG A 96 -20.76 -1.50 0.99
CA ARG A 96 -19.88 -1.16 -0.14
C ARG A 96 -20.15 -2.05 -1.35
N MET A 97 -20.21 -3.37 -1.17
CA MET A 97 -20.46 -4.32 -2.26
C MET A 97 -21.83 -4.09 -2.91
N VAL A 98 -22.88 -3.86 -2.11
CA VAL A 98 -24.21 -3.53 -2.63
C VAL A 98 -24.18 -2.26 -3.47
N SER A 99 -23.49 -1.21 -2.99
CA SER A 99 -23.32 0.03 -3.75
C SER A 99 -22.58 -0.20 -5.08
N LEU A 100 -21.48 -0.96 -5.07
CA LEU A 100 -20.71 -1.26 -6.28
C LEU A 100 -21.53 -2.06 -7.31
N TYR A 101 -22.32 -3.05 -6.86
CA TYR A 101 -23.20 -3.79 -7.76
C TYR A 101 -24.31 -2.92 -8.34
N ALA A 102 -24.87 -2.00 -7.56
CA ALA A 102 -25.87 -1.05 -8.05
C ALA A 102 -25.27 -0.09 -9.10
N GLN A 103 -24.08 0.45 -8.84
CA GLN A 103 -23.35 1.31 -9.79
C GLN A 103 -23.01 0.57 -11.08
N LYS A 104 -22.49 -0.66 -10.97
CA LYS A 104 -22.23 -1.52 -12.13
C LYS A 104 -23.48 -1.71 -12.99
N LEU A 105 -24.63 -1.99 -12.37
CA LEU A 105 -25.89 -2.20 -13.09
C LEU A 105 -26.38 -0.92 -13.76
N ALA A 106 -26.28 0.22 -13.08
CA ALA A 106 -26.68 1.52 -13.61
C ALA A 106 -25.83 1.90 -14.84
N LEU A 107 -24.50 1.85 -14.72
CA LEU A 107 -23.59 2.15 -15.82
C LEU A 107 -23.77 1.20 -17.00
N THR A 108 -23.99 -0.10 -16.74
CA THR A 108 -24.25 -1.06 -17.83
C THR A 108 -25.51 -0.67 -18.61
N LYS A 109 -26.61 -0.34 -17.92
CA LYS A 109 -27.85 0.10 -18.58
C LYS A 109 -27.69 1.41 -19.33
N GLU A 110 -26.92 2.35 -18.78
CA GLU A 110 -26.69 3.64 -19.41
C GLU A 110 -25.86 3.52 -20.70
N ILE A 111 -24.81 2.70 -20.68
CA ILE A 111 -24.00 2.37 -21.86
C ILE A 111 -24.89 1.70 -22.94
N GLU A 112 -25.70 0.71 -22.58
CA GLU A 112 -26.63 0.05 -23.51
C GLU A 112 -27.65 1.03 -24.11
N GLY A 113 -28.16 1.96 -23.31
CA GLY A 113 -29.07 3.01 -23.74
C GLY A 113 -28.42 3.99 -24.73
N LEU A 114 -27.21 4.46 -24.41
CA LEU A 114 -26.44 5.36 -25.28
C LEU A 114 -26.04 4.68 -26.61
N ASP A 115 -25.67 3.40 -26.58
CA ASP A 115 -25.35 2.65 -27.79
C ASP A 115 -26.60 2.44 -28.67
N SER A 116 -27.75 2.24 -28.05
CA SER A 116 -29.05 2.17 -28.76
C SER A 116 -29.42 3.51 -29.40
N LEU A 117 -29.24 4.63 -28.69
CA LEU A 117 -29.43 5.99 -29.19
C LEU A 117 -28.51 6.30 -30.37
N LYS A 118 -27.23 5.95 -30.24
CA LYS A 118 -26.22 6.09 -31.31
C LYS A 118 -26.64 5.31 -32.56
N ASN A 119 -27.10 4.07 -32.40
CA ASN A 119 -27.56 3.26 -33.53
C ASN A 119 -28.78 3.90 -34.22
N LEU A 120 -29.77 4.36 -33.45
CA LEU A 120 -30.92 5.08 -34.00
C LEU A 120 -30.52 6.36 -34.74
N GLU A 121 -29.60 7.14 -34.19
CA GLU A 121 -29.11 8.37 -34.83
C GLU A 121 -28.30 8.07 -36.09
N TYR A 122 -27.46 7.03 -36.09
CA TYR A 122 -26.69 6.58 -37.25
C TYR A 122 -27.58 6.08 -38.39
N PHE A 123 -28.64 5.32 -38.10
CA PHE A 123 -29.59 4.87 -39.13
C PHE A 123 -30.58 5.97 -39.54
N GLY A 124 -30.98 6.85 -38.61
CA GLY A 124 -31.84 8.00 -38.89
C GLY A 124 -31.15 9.09 -39.72
N SER A 125 -29.86 9.33 -39.49
CA SER A 125 -29.03 10.24 -40.30
C SER A 125 -28.77 9.67 -41.69
N ASN A 126 -28.52 8.37 -41.82
CA ASN A 126 -28.40 7.69 -43.12
C ASN A 126 -29.75 7.62 -43.89
N SER A 127 -30.87 7.64 -43.20
CA SER A 127 -32.21 7.75 -43.81
C SER A 127 -32.51 9.18 -44.31
N LYS A 128 -32.11 10.20 -43.54
CA LYS A 128 -32.30 11.62 -43.93
C LYS A 128 -31.29 12.10 -44.98
N SER A 129 -30.08 11.54 -45.03
CA SER A 129 -29.05 11.91 -46.01
C SER A 129 -29.38 11.45 -47.44
N LYS A 130 -30.29 10.50 -47.63
CA LYS A 130 -30.82 10.16 -48.96
C LYS A 130 -31.75 11.22 -49.56
N ASN A 131 -32.24 12.19 -48.78
CA ASN A 131 -33.19 13.21 -49.22
C ASN A 131 -32.72 14.67 -49.07
N LEU A 132 -31.46 14.92 -48.71
CA LEU A 132 -30.90 16.28 -48.60
C LEU A 132 -29.95 16.58 -49.77
N LYS A 133 -30.50 16.59 -50.99
CA LYS A 133 -30.01 17.45 -52.07
C LYS A 133 -30.80 18.75 -51.99
N MET A 134 -30.34 19.70 -51.18
CA MET A 134 -30.80 21.08 -51.25
C MET A 134 -29.56 21.96 -51.45
N GLU A 135 -29.55 22.68 -52.57
CA GLU A 135 -28.46 23.55 -53.00
C GLU A 135 -27.98 24.47 -51.86
N GLY A 136 -26.70 24.38 -51.53
CA GLY A 136 -25.99 25.46 -50.83
C GLY A 136 -25.90 25.40 -49.30
N ALA A 137 -26.50 24.43 -48.60
CA ALA A 137 -26.42 24.36 -47.13
C ALA A 137 -25.71 23.09 -46.64
N LEU A 138 -24.44 23.23 -46.24
CA LEU A 138 -23.66 22.19 -45.59
C LEU A 138 -24.12 22.05 -44.14
N LEU A 139 -25.01 21.10 -43.85
CA LEU A 139 -25.45 20.82 -42.48
C LEU A 139 -24.39 20.00 -41.75
N ILE A 140 -23.71 20.65 -40.79
CA ILE A 140 -22.70 20.07 -39.90
C ILE A 140 -23.41 19.11 -38.92
N GLY A 141 -23.26 17.79 -39.14
CA GLY A 141 -23.81 16.73 -38.29
C GLY A 141 -22.78 15.95 -37.47
N GLU A 142 -21.50 16.33 -37.51
CA GLU A 142 -20.39 15.54 -36.93
C GLU A 142 -20.12 15.78 -35.44
N THR A 143 -20.65 16.85 -34.84
CA THR A 143 -20.26 17.26 -33.48
C THR A 143 -20.93 16.45 -32.35
N ASN A 144 -22.19 16.01 -32.53
CA ASN A 144 -22.92 15.28 -31.47
C ASN A 144 -22.47 13.82 -31.35
N THR A 145 -22.13 13.16 -32.46
CA THR A 145 -21.72 11.75 -32.49
C THR A 145 -20.38 11.51 -31.79
N GLN A 146 -19.46 12.49 -31.84
CA GLN A 146 -18.20 12.44 -31.10
C GLN A 146 -18.41 12.54 -29.58
N LEU A 147 -19.37 13.36 -29.13
CA LEU A 147 -19.68 13.57 -27.72
C LEU A 147 -20.19 12.28 -27.05
N TYR A 148 -21.06 11.52 -27.73
CA TYR A 148 -21.52 10.22 -27.24
C TYR A 148 -20.40 9.18 -27.14
N HIS A 149 -19.45 9.19 -28.07
CA HIS A 149 -18.35 8.23 -28.06
C HIS A 149 -17.41 8.45 -26.87
N THR A 150 -17.08 9.70 -26.55
CA THR A 150 -16.25 10.02 -25.38
C THR A 150 -16.95 9.59 -24.09
N ASN A 151 -18.25 9.87 -23.96
CA ASN A 151 -19.02 9.47 -22.78
C ASN A 151 -19.11 7.95 -22.63
N ILE A 152 -19.34 7.20 -23.72
CA ILE A 152 -19.37 5.73 -23.67
C ILE A 152 -18.00 5.16 -23.26
N LEU A 153 -16.90 5.73 -23.75
CA LEU A 153 -15.55 5.31 -23.35
C LEU A 153 -15.30 5.56 -21.87
N GLU A 154 -15.57 6.78 -21.37
CA GLU A 154 -15.40 7.12 -19.96
C GLU A 154 -16.25 6.23 -19.04
N MET A 155 -17.51 6.00 -19.39
CA MET A 155 -18.39 5.09 -18.65
C MET A 155 -17.90 3.64 -18.70
N SER A 156 -17.33 3.21 -19.82
CA SER A 156 -16.76 1.86 -19.98
C SER A 156 -15.53 1.67 -19.12
N ASP A 157 -14.67 2.69 -19.04
CA ASP A 157 -13.49 2.69 -18.18
C ASP A 157 -13.89 2.63 -16.70
N GLN A 158 -14.86 3.46 -16.28
CA GLN A 158 -15.43 3.41 -14.93
C GLN A 158 -16.05 2.04 -14.60
N LEU A 159 -16.79 1.45 -15.56
CA LEU A 159 -17.36 0.12 -15.40
C LEU A 159 -16.27 -0.94 -15.22
N GLN A 160 -15.15 -0.81 -15.94
CA GLN A 160 -14.03 -1.72 -15.82
C GLN A 160 -13.33 -1.57 -14.47
N GLU A 161 -13.14 -0.35 -13.97
CA GLU A 161 -12.62 -0.08 -12.63
C GLU A 161 -13.49 -0.70 -11.54
N ILE A 162 -14.81 -0.52 -11.62
CA ILE A 162 -15.76 -1.12 -10.67
C ILE A 162 -15.71 -2.65 -10.72
N LYS A 163 -15.65 -3.24 -11.92
CA LYS A 163 -15.51 -4.70 -12.09
C LYS A 163 -14.21 -5.20 -11.44
N ASN A 164 -13.10 -4.50 -11.67
CA ASN A 164 -11.81 -4.81 -11.05
C ASN A 164 -11.89 -4.69 -9.53
N GLU A 165 -12.55 -3.67 -8.99
CA GLU A 165 -12.74 -3.52 -7.55
C GLU A 165 -13.55 -4.67 -6.95
N ILE A 166 -14.66 -5.05 -7.58
CA ILE A 166 -15.49 -6.18 -7.14
C ILE A 166 -14.69 -7.49 -7.17
N MET A 167 -13.88 -7.72 -8.21
CA MET A 167 -13.10 -8.96 -8.36
C MET A 167 -11.93 -9.04 -7.39
N LEU A 168 -11.17 -7.95 -7.23
CA LEU A 168 -9.93 -7.94 -6.44
C LEU A 168 -10.19 -7.67 -4.95
N ARG A 169 -11.24 -6.92 -4.62
CA ARG A 169 -11.56 -6.47 -3.26
C ARG A 169 -12.97 -6.94 -2.88
N ASN A 170 -13.24 -8.24 -2.93
CA ASN A 170 -14.53 -8.78 -2.48
C ASN A 170 -14.60 -9.01 -0.96
N ASN A 171 -13.45 -9.23 -0.32
CA ASN A 171 -13.36 -9.50 1.11
C ASN A 171 -13.27 -8.19 1.92
N VAL A 172 -13.52 -8.30 3.23
CA VAL A 172 -13.38 -7.16 4.15
C VAL A 172 -11.94 -6.65 4.18
N LEU A 173 -10.97 -7.58 4.17
CA LEU A 173 -9.55 -7.28 4.09
C LEU A 173 -8.93 -7.95 2.87
N THR A 174 -8.25 -7.15 2.05
CA THR A 174 -7.43 -7.64 0.92
C THR A 174 -5.98 -7.29 1.18
N VAL A 175 -5.10 -8.30 1.16
CA VAL A 175 -3.65 -8.11 1.30
C VAL A 175 -3.09 -7.65 -0.06
N SER A 176 -2.71 -6.38 -0.16
CA SER A 176 -2.19 -5.79 -1.41
C SER A 176 -0.73 -6.12 -1.68
N SER A 177 0.06 -6.33 -0.63
CA SER A 177 1.48 -6.70 -0.70
C SER A 177 1.77 -7.68 0.42
N ASP A 178 2.46 -8.77 0.11
CA ASP A 178 2.91 -9.71 1.14
C ASP A 178 3.96 -9.07 2.06
N PHE A 179 4.08 -9.62 3.27
CA PHE A 179 5.04 -9.15 4.26
C PHE A 179 6.46 -9.26 3.71
N THR A 180 7.14 -8.13 3.58
CA THR A 180 8.57 -8.10 3.26
C THR A 180 9.36 -8.36 4.54
N ILE A 181 10.01 -9.53 4.61
CA ILE A 181 10.88 -9.85 5.75
C ILE A 181 12.15 -9.02 5.60
N GLN A 182 12.23 -7.93 6.34
CA GLN A 182 13.47 -7.17 6.44
C GLN A 182 14.53 -7.99 7.18
N PRO A 183 15.80 -7.98 6.71
CA PRO A 183 16.88 -8.65 7.43
C PRO A 183 17.02 -8.04 8.83
N PRO A 184 17.42 -8.84 9.84
CA PRO A 184 17.55 -8.35 11.21
C PRO A 184 18.53 -7.17 11.26
N HIS A 185 18.05 -6.01 11.70
CA HIS A 185 18.87 -4.81 11.84
C HIS A 185 19.74 -4.92 13.10
N ASN A 186 20.84 -5.66 13.01
CA ASN A 186 21.80 -5.84 14.10
C ASN A 186 22.78 -4.66 14.20
N GLY A 187 22.26 -3.44 14.39
CA GLY A 187 23.09 -2.24 14.53
C GLY A 187 24.15 -2.38 15.62
N ARG A 188 23.81 -3.04 16.74
CA ARG A 188 24.73 -3.29 17.87
C ARG A 188 25.98 -4.09 17.47
N VAL A 189 25.84 -5.09 16.61
CA VAL A 189 26.98 -5.89 16.12
C VAL A 189 27.87 -5.05 15.20
N LYS A 190 27.25 -4.26 14.32
CA LYS A 190 27.96 -3.37 13.39
C LYS A 190 28.78 -2.32 14.14
N TYR A 191 28.19 -1.65 15.13
CA TYR A 191 28.90 -0.66 15.94
C TYR A 191 29.94 -1.32 16.86
N GLY A 192 29.64 -2.48 17.45
CA GLY A 192 30.60 -3.22 18.27
C GLY A 192 31.87 -3.59 17.52
N LEU A 193 31.75 -4.08 16.28
CA LEU A 193 32.90 -4.40 15.43
C LEU A 193 33.73 -3.15 15.09
N LEU A 194 33.05 -2.03 14.81
CA LEU A 194 33.70 -0.78 14.45
C LEU A 194 34.45 -0.15 15.63
N PHE A 195 33.87 -0.19 16.83
CA PHE A 195 34.55 0.21 18.06
C PHE A 195 35.73 -0.71 18.38
N ALA A 196 35.57 -2.03 18.26
CA ALA A 196 36.67 -2.97 18.48
C ALA A 196 37.85 -2.73 17.53
N ALA A 197 37.57 -2.48 16.24
CA ALA A 197 38.58 -2.12 15.27
C ALA A 197 39.27 -0.77 15.63
N GLY A 198 38.49 0.23 16.06
CA GLY A 198 39.02 1.51 16.51
C GLY A 198 39.96 1.39 17.72
N PHE A 199 39.57 0.61 18.74
CA PHE A 199 40.41 0.36 19.91
C PHE A 199 41.66 -0.46 19.58
N PHE A 200 41.58 -1.38 18.62
CA PHE A 200 42.74 -2.14 18.16
C PHE A 200 43.78 -1.22 17.51
N VAL A 201 43.35 -0.32 16.61
CA VAL A 201 44.25 0.65 15.96
C VAL A 201 44.84 1.62 17.00
N LEU A 202 44.02 2.14 17.90
CA LEU A 202 44.48 3.06 18.94
C LEU A 202 45.49 2.39 19.89
N GLY A 203 45.21 1.16 20.32
CA GLY A 203 46.11 0.36 21.14
C GLY A 203 47.43 0.07 20.42
N PHE A 204 47.39 -0.23 19.12
CA PHE A 204 48.59 -0.40 18.30
C PHE A 204 49.43 0.87 18.24
N LEU A 205 48.82 2.04 18.02
CA LEU A 205 49.52 3.33 18.00
C LEU A 205 50.16 3.65 19.35
N ILE A 206 49.46 3.42 20.47
CA ILE A 206 50.00 3.62 21.81
C ILE A 206 51.18 2.68 22.07
N ALA A 207 51.06 1.40 21.71
CA ALA A 207 52.13 0.43 21.86
C ALA A 207 53.37 0.84 21.04
N LEU A 208 53.16 1.37 19.84
CA LEU A 208 54.23 1.87 18.97
C LEU A 208 54.90 3.12 19.59
N ALA A 209 54.12 4.07 20.11
CA ALA A 209 54.62 5.25 20.81
C ALA A 209 55.43 4.90 22.07
N VAL A 210 54.98 3.92 22.87
CA VAL A 210 55.73 3.45 24.05
C VAL A 210 57.04 2.76 23.64
N ARG A 211 57.02 1.94 22.57
CA ARG A 211 58.20 1.23 22.09
C ARG A 211 59.27 2.18 21.56
N TYR A 212 58.90 3.15 20.73
CA TYR A 212 59.83 4.12 20.17
C TYR A 212 60.18 5.25 21.13
N GLY A 213 59.28 5.65 22.04
CA GLY A 213 59.55 6.66 23.06
C GLY A 213 60.66 6.24 24.03
N LYS A 214 60.79 4.94 24.32
CA LYS A 214 61.94 4.40 25.09
C LYS A 214 63.27 4.58 24.36
N ASN A 215 63.28 4.41 23.03
CA ASN A 215 64.47 4.58 22.22
C ASN A 215 64.85 6.07 22.08
N VAL A 216 63.87 6.97 21.97
CA VAL A 216 64.11 8.42 21.93
C VAL A 216 64.67 8.92 23.27
N LYS A 217 64.12 8.48 24.41
CA LYS A 217 64.67 8.82 25.74
C LYS A 217 66.09 8.28 25.94
N ALA A 218 66.38 7.09 25.41
CA ALA A 218 67.72 6.52 25.47
C ALA A 218 68.73 7.25 24.57
N PHE A 219 68.28 7.92 23.50
CA PHE A 219 69.11 8.79 22.68
C PHE A 219 69.34 10.17 23.31
N VAL A 220 68.31 10.77 23.92
CA VAL A 220 68.39 12.11 24.55
C VAL A 220 69.23 12.10 25.84
N ASN A 221 69.23 11.01 26.61
CA ASN A 221 70.05 10.88 27.83
C ASN A 221 71.51 10.44 27.56
N LYS A 222 71.93 10.33 26.30
CA LYS A 222 73.26 9.86 25.91
C LYS A 222 74.14 10.95 25.29
N GLU A 223 73.63 12.18 25.20
CA GLU A 223 74.42 13.43 25.09
C GLU A 223 74.59 14.04 26.48
#